data_AF-A0A6G5QH06-F1
#
_entry.id   AF-A0A6G5QH06-F1
#
_cell.length_a   1.000
_cell.length_b   1.000
_cell.length_c   1.000
_cell.angle_alpha   90.00
_cell.angle_beta   90.00
_cell.angle_gamma   90.00
#
_symmetry.space_group_name_H-M   'P 1'
#
loop_
_entity.id
_entity.type
_entity.pdbx_description
1 polymer ?
#
loop_
_entity_poly.entity_id
_entity_poly.type
_entity_poly.pdbx_seq_one_letter_code
_entity_poly.pdbx_strand_id
1 'polypeptide(L)' 'MINDPITSKEACKLLSCAYITLWRYVKDGKFKKYAITPKTIRYSRSEILAFISSTAV' A
#
# COMPACT_ATOMS: atom_id res chain seq x y z
N MET A 1 9.00 3.30 -12.45
CA MET A 1 9.02 1.84 -12.17
C MET A 1 8.67 1.64 -10.71
N ILE A 2 7.89 0.62 -10.36
CA ILE A 2 7.72 0.23 -8.95
C ILE A 2 9.00 -0.47 -8.52
N ASN A 3 9.67 0.08 -7.50
CA ASN A 3 10.64 -0.69 -6.73
C ASN A 3 9.86 -1.46 -5.65
N ASP A 4 10.07 -2.76 -5.57
CA ASP A 4 9.51 -3.65 -4.54
C ASP A 4 7.97 -3.74 -4.51
N PRO A 5 7.35 -4.37 -5.54
CA PRO A 5 5.90 -4.53 -5.63
C PRO A 5 5.37 -5.57 -4.63
N ILE A 6 4.70 -5.10 -3.58
CA ILE A 6 4.06 -5.97 -2.59
C ILE A 6 2.56 -6.17 -2.87
N THR A 7 2.03 -7.30 -2.41
CA THR A 7 0.60 -7.61 -2.49
C THR A 7 -0.21 -6.85 -1.43
N SER A 8 -1.53 -6.78 -1.60
CA SER A 8 -2.44 -6.23 -0.59
C SER A 8 -2.28 -6.92 0.77
N LYS A 9 -2.00 -8.23 0.78
CA LYS A 9 -1.81 -9.01 2.01
C LYS A 9 -0.55 -8.60 2.76
N GLU A 10 0.55 -8.40 2.04
CA GLU A 10 1.81 -7.91 2.61
C GLU A 10 1.69 -6.46 3.08
N ALA A 11 1.03 -5.60 2.30
CA ALA A 11 0.74 -4.23 2.68
C ALA A 11 -0.04 -4.15 3.99
N CYS A 12 -1.10 -4.96 4.13
CA CYS A 12 -1.87 -5.07 5.38
C CYS A 12 -1.02 -5.55 6.55
N LYS A 13 -0.10 -6.51 6.34
CA LYS A 13 0.83 -6.96 7.40
C LYS A 13 1.78 -5.85 7.84
N LEU A 14 2.35 -5.10 6.90
CA LEU A 14 3.25 -3.99 7.21
C LEU A 14 2.54 -2.86 7.96
N LEU A 15 1.33 -2.54 7.54
CA LEU A 15 0.50 -1.51 8.17
C LEU A 15 -0.22 -2.01 9.43
N SER A 16 -0.14 -3.30 9.75
CA SER A 16 -0.96 -3.97 10.77
C SER A 16 -2.44 -3.55 10.71
N CYS A 17 -3.01 -3.51 9.50
CA CYS A 17 -4.35 -2.99 9.26
C CYS A 17 -5.20 -3.94 8.40
N ALA A 18 -6.52 -3.80 8.49
CA ALA A 18 -7.46 -4.55 7.66
C ALA A 18 -7.45 -4.07 6.20
N TYR A 19 -7.87 -4.93 5.27
CA TYR A 19 -7.99 -4.59 3.84
C TYR A 19 -8.87 -3.37 3.58
N ILE A 20 -9.93 -3.18 4.36
CA ILE A 20 -10.83 -2.02 4.26
C ILE A 20 -10.06 -0.73 4.58
N THR A 21 -9.22 -0.76 5.63
CA THR A 21 -8.38 0.37 6.03
C THR A 21 -7.33 0.67 4.97
N LEU A 22 -6.68 -0.37 4.43
CA LEU A 22 -5.75 -0.23 3.31
C LEU A 22 -6.42 0.47 2.12
N TRP A 23 -7.63 0.04 1.74
CA TRP A 23 -8.38 0.65 0.64
C TRP A 23 -8.77 2.10 0.94
N ARG A 24 -9.12 2.41 2.20
CA ARG A 24 -9.39 3.79 2.65
C ARG A 24 -8.17 4.68 2.46
N TYR A 25 -6.97 4.23 2.83
CA TYR A 25 -5.74 5.01 2.64
C TYR A 25 -5.42 5.27 1.17
N VAL A 26 -5.65 4.27 0.30
CA VAL A 26 -5.50 4.45 -1.15
C VAL A 26 -6.51 5.47 -1.68
N LYS A 27 -7.77 5.39 -1.23
CA LYS A 27 -8.83 6.33 -1.60
C LYS A 27 -8.54 7.75 -1.11
N ASP A 28 -7.96 7.89 0.08
CA ASP A 28 -7.51 9.15 0.68
C ASP A 28 -6.24 9.70 0.01
N GLY A 29 -5.62 8.95 -0.90
CA GLY A 29 -4.44 9.38 -1.65
C GLY A 29 -3.14 9.29 -0.86
N LYS A 30 -3.09 8.56 0.26
CA LYS A 30 -1.87 8.38 1.08
C LYS A 30 -0.74 7.68 0.30
N PHE A 31 -1.09 6.73 -0.55
CA PHE A 31 -0.18 6.02 -1.44
C PHE A 31 -0.96 5.44 -2.62
N LYS A 32 -0.25 5.10 -3.71
CA LYS A 32 -0.87 4.61 -4.94
C LYS A 32 -0.98 3.11 -4.97
N LYS A 33 -2.00 2.63 -5.67
CA LYS A 33 -2.11 1.24 -6.13
C LYS A 33 -1.69 1.17 -7.58
N TYR A 34 -1.05 0.08 -7.95
CA TYR A 34 -0.58 -0.15 -9.30
C TYR A 34 -1.19 -1.42 -9.84
N ALA A 35 -1.95 -1.32 -10.93
CA ALA A 35 -2.42 -2.48 -11.65
C ALA A 35 -1.31 -2.98 -12.58
N ILE A 36 -0.77 -4.17 -12.29
CA ILE A 36 0.18 -4.86 -13.18
C ILE A 36 -0.61 -5.56 -14.30
N THR A 37 -1.75 -6.15 -13.95
CA THR A 37 -2.73 -6.74 -14.87
C THR A 37 -4.14 -6.33 -14.40
N PRO A 38 -5.18 -6.47 -15.23
CA PRO A 38 -6.56 -6.14 -14.82
C PRO A 38 -7.06 -6.85 -13.55
N LYS A 39 -6.44 -7.97 -13.15
CA LYS A 39 -6.75 -8.69 -11.91
C LYS A 39 -5.68 -8.56 -10.82
N THR A 40 -4.47 -8.11 -11.16
CA THR A 40 -3.34 -8.08 -10.21
C THR A 40 -2.97 -6.66 -9.86
N ILE A 41 -3.26 -6.28 -8.62
CA ILE A 41 -2.87 -5.01 -8.03
C ILE A 41 -1.66 -5.23 -7.12
N ARG A 42 -0.69 -4.32 -7.19
CA ARG A 42 0.50 -4.25 -6.35
C ARG A 42 0.64 -2.86 -5.75
N TYR A 43 1.40 -2.78 -4.67
CA TYR A 43 1.73 -1.54 -3.97
C TYR A 43 3.25 -1.39 -3.92
N SER A 44 3.72 -0.15 -3.90
CA SER A 44 5.13 0.13 -3.63
C SER A 44 5.40 -0.04 -2.14
N ARG A 45 6.31 -0.95 -1.78
CA ARG A 45 6.72 -1.12 -0.38
C ARG A 45 7.25 0.17 0.21
N SER A 46 8.04 0.92 -0.56
CA SER A 46 8.67 2.16 -0.13
C SER A 46 7.65 3.25 0.19
N GLU A 47 6.59 3.39 -0.60
CA GLU A 47 5.51 4.36 -0.31
C GLU A 47 4.77 4.01 0.98
N ILE A 48 4.49 2.72 1.20
CA ILE A 48 3.82 2.27 2.44
C ILE A 48 4.70 2.52 3.66
N LEU A 49 6.00 2.22 3.58
CA LEU A 49 6.95 2.50 4.65
C LEU A 49 7.10 4.00 4.92
N ALA A 50 7.15 4.83 3.88
CA ALA A 50 7.17 6.28 4.01
C ALA A 50 5.91 6.81 4.71
N PHE A 51 4.73 6.26 4.36
CA PHE A 51 3.48 6.59 5.03
C PHE A 51 3.51 6.21 6.51
N ILE A 52 3.98 5.00 6.86
CA ILE A 52 4.12 4.58 8.27
C ILE A 52 5.05 5.54 9.02
N SER A 53 6.21 5.84 8.44
CA SER A 53 7.17 6.79 9.04
C SER A 53 6.59 8.18 9.22
N SER A 54 5.72 8.64 8.31
CA SER A 54 5.06 9.95 8.41
C SER A 54 3.92 9.98 9.42
N THR A 55 3.33 8.84 9.75
CA THR A 55 2.17 8.75 10.66
C THR A 55 2.60 8.49 12.11
N ALA A 56 3.80 7.96 12.34
CA ALA A 56 4.35 7.65 13.66
C ALA A 56 4.84 8.88 14.46
N VAL A 57 4.29 10.07 14.19
CA VAL A 57 4.59 11.33 14.91
C VAL A 57 3.55 11.58 15.99
#